data_AF-J5PSP8-F1
#
_entry.id   AF-J5PSP8-F1
#
_cell.length_a   1.000
_cell.length_b   1.000
_cell.length_c   1.000
_cell.angle_alpha   90.00
_cell.angle_beta   90.00
_cell.angle_gamma   90.00
#
_symmetry.space_group_name_H-M   'P 1'
#
loop_
_entity.id
_entity.type
_entity.pdbx_description
1 polymer ?
#
loop_
_entity_poly.entity_id
_entity_poly.type
_entity_poly.pdbx_seq_one_letter_code
_entity_poly.pdbx_strand_id
1 'polypeptide(L)'
;MATETGVKPKLVKGASVSRKIWKVEKAPLRAKSRVVKNKKLTSWELKKQKRLEDKQFKDKLKGLKDEKEEARQAKITMLKERREKKEESERYERLAARMHAKKVERLRRREKRNKALKER
;
A
#
# COMPACT_ATOMS: atom_id res chain seq x y z
N MET A 1 42.55 -49.16 26.85
CA MET A 1 42.51 -50.32 25.93
C MET A 1 41.86 -49.88 24.62
N ALA A 2 42.48 -50.31 23.52
CA ALA A 2 42.15 -50.23 22.07
C ALA A 2 40.71 -49.85 21.66
N THR A 3 40.52 -48.79 20.84
CA THR A 3 40.15 -48.76 19.38
C THR A 3 38.77 -49.40 19.08
N GLU A 4 37.86 -48.82 18.30
CA GLU A 4 37.95 -48.67 16.84
C GLU A 4 36.86 -47.73 16.28
N THR A 5 37.28 -46.86 15.35
CA THR A 5 36.42 -46.09 14.46
C THR A 5 35.67 -47.02 13.51
N GLY A 6 34.35 -47.11 13.64
CA GLY A 6 33.47 -47.88 12.75
C GLY A 6 33.27 -47.22 11.38
N VAL A 7 34.32 -47.11 10.57
CA VAL A 7 34.19 -46.78 9.15
C VAL A 7 34.13 -48.08 8.36
N LYS A 8 32.91 -48.49 7.96
CA LYS A 8 32.74 -49.65 7.07
C LYS A 8 33.46 -49.39 5.73
N PRO A 9 34.34 -50.28 5.25
CA PRO A 9 34.96 -50.14 3.95
C PRO A 9 33.92 -50.36 2.85
N LYS A 10 33.85 -49.42 1.90
CA LYS A 10 33.00 -49.56 0.70
C LYS A 10 33.62 -50.61 -0.23
N LEU A 11 33.03 -51.80 -0.28
CA LEU A 11 33.38 -52.84 -1.26
C LEU A 11 32.98 -52.38 -2.67
N VAL A 12 33.94 -52.26 -3.58
CA VAL A 12 33.66 -52.17 -5.02
C VAL A 12 34.71 -52.93 -5.83
N LYS A 13 34.24 -53.56 -6.91
CA LYS A 13 34.80 -54.68 -7.69
C LYS A 13 36.28 -54.58 -8.05
N GLY A 14 37.02 -55.68 -7.92
CA GLY A 14 38.45 -55.73 -8.28
C GLY A 14 39.44 -55.46 -7.13
N ALA A 15 39.05 -55.72 -5.88
CA ALA A 15 40.01 -55.76 -4.77
C ALA A 15 41.09 -56.83 -5.04
N SER A 16 42.37 -56.46 -4.93
CA SER A 16 43.47 -57.40 -5.15
C SER A 16 43.68 -58.29 -3.93
N VAL A 17 43.26 -59.54 -4.03
CA VAL A 17 43.89 -60.62 -3.25
C VAL A 17 45.11 -61.01 -4.07
N SER A 18 46.29 -60.49 -3.71
CA SER A 18 47.56 -60.65 -4.44
C SER A 18 47.70 -59.87 -5.78
N ARG A 19 48.44 -58.75 -5.75
CA ARG A 19 49.26 -58.09 -6.80
C ARG A 19 48.79 -58.05 -8.29
N LYS A 20 47.49 -58.05 -8.62
CA LYS A 20 47.01 -57.70 -9.98
C LYS A 20 45.86 -56.68 -9.91
N ILE A 21 45.97 -55.59 -10.68
CA ILE A 21 45.06 -54.43 -10.60
C ILE A 21 43.83 -54.67 -11.49
N TRP A 22 42.69 -54.94 -10.89
CA TRP A 22 41.39 -54.98 -11.58
C TRP A 22 40.70 -53.62 -11.44
N LYS A 23 40.07 -53.13 -12.51
CA LYS A 23 39.38 -51.82 -12.51
C LYS A 23 38.05 -51.92 -11.76
N VAL A 24 37.81 -50.94 -10.87
CA VAL A 24 36.56 -50.79 -10.14
C VAL A 24 35.41 -50.42 -11.07
N GLU A 25 34.30 -51.15 -11.00
CA GLU A 25 33.09 -50.84 -11.75
C GLU A 25 32.51 -49.49 -11.32
N LYS A 26 32.53 -48.53 -12.25
CA LYS A 26 31.91 -47.22 -12.06
C LYS A 26 30.42 -47.34 -12.37
N ALA A 27 29.56 -47.00 -11.40
CA ALA A 27 28.14 -46.87 -11.65
C ALA A 27 27.90 -45.81 -12.76
N PRO A 28 26.98 -46.04 -13.71
CA PRO A 28 26.69 -45.07 -14.76
C PRO A 28 26.20 -43.76 -14.15
N LEU A 29 26.77 -42.64 -14.61
CA LEU A 29 26.39 -41.31 -14.15
C LEU A 29 24.94 -41.03 -14.57
N ARG A 30 23.99 -41.20 -13.64
CA ARG A 30 22.60 -40.77 -13.85
C ARG A 30 22.51 -39.25 -13.67
N ALA A 31 22.70 -38.52 -14.76
CA ALA A 31 22.55 -37.06 -14.80
C ALA A 31 21.17 -36.59 -14.30
N LYS A 32 20.12 -37.40 -14.47
CA LYS A 32 18.74 -36.95 -14.21
C LYS A 32 18.35 -36.79 -12.74
N SER A 33 19.03 -37.42 -11.77
CA SER A 33 18.63 -37.35 -10.35
C SER A 33 19.56 -36.53 -9.45
N ARG A 34 20.74 -36.13 -9.94
CA ARG A 34 21.75 -35.38 -9.14
C ARG A 34 22.01 -33.95 -9.62
N VAL A 35 21.50 -33.55 -10.80
CA VAL A 35 21.85 -32.27 -11.45
C VAL A 35 21.25 -31.03 -10.76
N VAL A 36 20.30 -31.17 -9.82
CA VAL A 36 19.80 -30.02 -9.04
C VAL A 36 19.96 -30.22 -7.54
N LYS A 37 21.13 -30.72 -7.11
CA LYS A 37 21.47 -30.77 -5.67
C LYS A 37 21.86 -29.42 -5.07
N ASN A 38 22.00 -28.38 -5.89
CA ASN A 38 22.43 -27.04 -5.46
C ASN A 38 21.28 -26.04 -5.29
N LYS A 39 20.01 -26.44 -5.50
CA LYS A 39 18.87 -25.57 -5.19
C LYS A 39 18.40 -25.87 -3.78
N LYS A 40 18.55 -24.88 -2.89
CA LYS A 40 18.10 -24.93 -1.49
C LYS A 40 16.57 -25.03 -1.36
N LEU A 41 15.82 -24.67 -2.40
CA LEU A 41 14.35 -24.70 -2.44
C LEU A 41 13.80 -25.34 -3.71
N THR A 42 12.63 -25.95 -3.58
CA THR A 42 11.83 -26.52 -4.68
C THR A 42 11.30 -25.40 -5.58
N SER A 43 11.08 -25.69 -6.87
CA SER A 43 10.49 -24.73 -7.84
C SER A 43 9.19 -24.10 -7.33
N TRP A 44 8.35 -24.88 -6.64
CA TRP A 44 7.11 -24.40 -6.04
C TRP A 44 7.34 -23.44 -4.86
N GLU A 45 8.30 -23.72 -4.01
CA GLU A 45 8.64 -22.88 -2.86
C GLU A 45 9.17 -21.52 -3.30
N LEU A 46 9.98 -21.49 -4.38
CA LEU A 46 10.43 -20.25 -5.00
C LEU A 46 9.26 -19.42 -5.54
N LYS A 47 8.26 -20.06 -6.16
CA LYS A 47 7.04 -19.36 -6.61
C LYS A 47 6.21 -18.84 -5.43
N LYS A 48 6.16 -19.60 -4.33
CA LYS A 48 5.45 -19.19 -3.11
C LYS A 48 6.12 -17.99 -2.44
N GLN A 49 7.45 -17.98 -2.34
CA GLN A 49 8.21 -16.83 -1.83
C GLN A 49 7.99 -15.58 -2.67
N LYS A 50 8.14 -15.67 -4.00
CA LYS A 50 7.88 -14.55 -4.91
C LYS A 50 6.46 -13.99 -4.76
N ARG A 51 5.45 -14.87 -4.66
CA ARG A 51 4.07 -14.44 -4.44
C ARG A 51 3.89 -13.72 -3.11
N LEU A 52 4.60 -14.13 -2.06
CA LEU A 52 4.55 -13.49 -0.76
C LEU A 52 5.20 -12.09 -0.82
N GLU A 53 6.36 -11.99 -1.46
CA GLU A 53 7.06 -10.72 -1.71
C GLU A 53 6.20 -9.75 -2.52
N ASP A 54 5.59 -10.23 -3.61
CA ASP A 54 4.68 -9.43 -4.44
C ASP A 54 3.46 -8.94 -3.67
N LYS A 55 2.89 -9.76 -2.79
CA LYS A 55 1.77 -9.37 -1.92
C LYS A 55 2.21 -8.28 -0.96
N GLN A 56 3.31 -8.48 -0.24
CA GLN A 56 3.85 -7.47 0.69
C GLN A 56 4.16 -6.15 -0.03
N PHE A 57 4.70 -6.20 -1.25
CA PHE A 57 4.96 -5.02 -2.05
C PHE A 57 3.67 -4.30 -2.45
N LYS A 58 2.66 -5.03 -2.92
CA LYS A 58 1.36 -4.47 -3.30
C LYS A 58 0.63 -3.87 -2.10
N ASP A 59 0.68 -4.52 -0.95
CA ASP A 59 0.04 -4.03 0.28
C ASP A 59 0.68 -2.70 0.73
N LYS A 60 2.02 -2.61 0.70
CA LYS A 60 2.75 -1.35 0.98
C LYS A 60 2.40 -0.26 -0.03
N LEU A 61 2.35 -0.59 -1.32
CA LEU A 61 2.02 0.36 -2.38
C LEU A 61 0.58 0.86 -2.27
N LYS A 62 -0.34 -0.03 -1.88
CA LYS A 62 -1.74 0.32 -1.61
C LYS A 62 -1.83 1.27 -0.41
N GLY A 63 -1.19 0.94 0.72
CA GLY A 63 -1.16 1.82 1.90
C GLY A 63 -0.69 3.25 1.57
N LEU A 64 0.41 3.39 0.81
CA LEU A 64 0.92 4.70 0.39
C LEU A 64 -0.06 5.48 -0.51
N LYS A 65 -0.84 4.80 -1.35
CA LYS A 65 -1.85 5.44 -2.20
C LYS A 65 -3.05 5.88 -1.37
N ASP A 66 -3.53 5.01 -0.50
CA ASP A 66 -4.69 5.27 0.36
C ASP A 66 -4.38 6.47 1.27
N GLU A 67 -3.21 6.52 1.91
CA GLU A 67 -2.76 7.67 2.72
C GLU A 67 -2.72 8.99 1.92
N LYS A 68 -2.23 8.94 0.68
CA LYS A 68 -2.17 10.11 -0.20
C LYS A 68 -3.57 10.59 -0.61
N GLU A 69 -4.48 9.65 -0.88
CA GLU A 69 -5.85 9.96 -1.23
C GLU A 69 -6.64 10.51 -0.04
N GLU A 70 -6.47 9.95 1.15
CA GLU A 70 -7.05 10.46 2.40
C GLU A 70 -6.58 11.89 2.69
N ALA A 71 -5.28 12.17 2.57
CA ALA A 71 -4.75 13.51 2.74
C ALA A 71 -5.32 14.51 1.71
N ARG A 72 -5.56 14.07 0.47
CA ARG A 72 -6.20 14.89 -0.56
C ARG A 72 -7.68 15.11 -0.25
N GLN A 73 -8.40 14.06 0.16
CA GLN A 73 -9.81 14.14 0.52
C GLN A 73 -10.02 15.06 1.72
N ALA A 74 -9.19 14.95 2.77
CA ALA A 74 -9.21 15.83 3.93
C ALA A 74 -9.03 17.32 3.55
N LYS A 75 -8.15 17.63 2.59
CA LYS A 75 -8.00 18.99 2.08
C LYS A 75 -9.24 19.47 1.35
N ILE A 76 -9.85 18.59 0.55
CA ILE A 76 -11.06 18.91 -0.21
C ILE A 76 -12.25 19.14 0.73
N THR A 77 -12.44 18.29 1.74
CA THR A 77 -13.53 18.45 2.72
C THR A 77 -13.37 19.76 3.50
N MET A 78 -12.17 20.05 4.00
CA MET A 78 -11.87 21.32 4.67
C MET A 78 -12.15 22.54 3.79
N LEU A 79 -11.81 22.48 2.50
CA LEU A 79 -12.10 23.57 1.55
C LEU A 79 -13.60 23.74 1.29
N LYS A 80 -14.34 22.63 1.16
CA LYS A 80 -15.80 22.65 0.97
C LYS A 80 -16.49 23.24 2.19
N GLU A 81 -16.18 22.74 3.38
CA GLU A 81 -16.73 23.26 4.64
C GLU A 81 -16.44 24.76 4.82
N ARG A 82 -15.24 25.22 4.44
CA ARG A 82 -14.90 26.65 4.50
C ARG A 82 -15.72 27.47 3.52
N ARG A 83 -16.01 26.95 2.32
CA ARG A 83 -16.84 27.65 1.32
C ARG A 83 -18.30 27.69 1.77
N GLU A 84 -18.83 26.58 2.23
CA GLU A 84 -20.21 26.48 2.75
C GLU A 84 -20.43 27.47 3.90
N LYS A 85 -19.52 27.51 4.89
CA LYS A 85 -19.59 28.48 6.00
C LYS A 85 -19.58 29.93 5.52
N LYS A 86 -18.79 30.25 4.49
CA LYS A 86 -18.76 31.61 3.89
C LYS A 86 -20.04 31.93 3.14
N GLU A 87 -20.54 30.99 2.35
CA GLU A 87 -21.78 31.17 1.59
C GLU A 87 -22.98 31.37 2.52
N GLU A 88 -23.01 30.65 3.65
CA GLU A 88 -24.00 30.84 4.71
C GLU A 88 -23.89 32.23 5.34
N SER A 89 -22.69 32.66 5.75
CA SER A 89 -22.50 34.01 6.32
C SER A 89 -22.90 35.10 5.33
N GLU A 90 -22.47 34.99 4.07
CA GLU A 90 -22.81 35.95 3.00
C GLU A 90 -24.31 35.96 2.70
N ARG A 91 -24.99 34.81 2.83
CA ARG A 91 -26.45 34.73 2.67
C ARG A 91 -27.16 35.50 3.79
N TYR A 92 -26.71 35.34 5.03
CA TYR A 92 -27.27 36.08 6.16
C TYR A 92 -26.99 37.58 6.05
N GLU A 93 -25.78 37.98 5.65
CA GLU A 93 -25.42 39.38 5.40
C GLU A 93 -26.27 39.99 4.30
N ARG A 94 -26.46 39.29 3.17
CA ARG A 94 -27.35 39.73 2.09
C ARG A 94 -28.80 39.90 2.56
N LEU A 95 -29.29 38.99 3.40
CA LEU A 95 -30.63 39.11 3.97
C LEU A 95 -30.75 40.31 4.91
N ALA A 96 -29.75 40.52 5.77
CA ALA A 96 -29.70 41.65 6.69
C ALA A 96 -29.64 42.99 5.93
N ALA A 97 -28.78 43.08 4.91
CA ALA A 97 -28.68 44.26 4.04
C ALA A 97 -30.01 44.55 3.34
N ARG A 98 -30.71 43.53 2.83
CA ARG A 98 -32.03 43.67 2.21
C ARG A 98 -33.06 44.21 3.20
N MET A 99 -33.08 43.71 4.43
CA MET A 99 -34.00 44.18 5.47
C MET A 99 -33.67 45.61 5.92
N HIS A 100 -32.38 45.93 6.04
CA HIS A 100 -31.92 47.27 6.36
C HIS A 100 -32.32 48.28 5.28
N ALA A 101 -32.12 47.94 4.00
CA ALA A 101 -32.55 48.76 2.87
C ALA A 101 -34.06 49.05 2.91
N LYS A 102 -34.89 48.02 3.18
CA LYS A 102 -36.35 48.19 3.34
C LYS A 102 -36.69 49.12 4.51
N LYS A 103 -35.97 49.04 5.64
CA LYS A 103 -36.19 49.92 6.80
C LYS A 103 -35.84 51.37 6.46
N VAL A 104 -34.69 51.60 5.85
CA VAL A 104 -34.26 52.94 5.42
C VAL A 104 -35.23 53.54 4.41
N GLU A 105 -35.68 52.75 3.44
CA GLU A 105 -36.67 53.21 2.47
C GLU A 105 -37.99 53.60 3.12
N ARG A 106 -38.49 52.79 4.08
CA ARG A 106 -39.70 53.13 4.84
C ARG A 106 -39.57 54.43 5.63
N LEU A 107 -38.39 54.69 6.22
CA LEU A 107 -38.11 55.95 6.91
C LEU A 107 -38.13 57.13 5.94
N ARG A 108 -37.43 57.02 4.81
CA ARG A 108 -37.43 58.05 3.75
C ARG A 108 -38.84 58.36 3.24
N ARG A 109 -39.69 57.34 3.04
CA ARG A 109 -41.09 57.55 2.63
C ARG A 109 -41.93 58.21 3.72
N ARG A 110 -41.68 57.95 5.01
CA ARG A 110 -42.35 58.64 6.13
C ARG A 110 -41.91 60.09 6.22
N GLU A 111 -40.61 60.37 6.13
CA GLU A 111 -40.05 61.73 6.12
C GLU A 111 -40.63 62.57 4.99
N LYS A 112 -40.69 62.02 3.76
CA LYS A 112 -41.32 62.69 2.61
C LYS A 112 -42.78 63.05 2.87
N ARG A 113 -43.56 62.12 3.43
CA ARG A 113 -44.98 62.36 3.78
C ARG A 113 -45.14 63.39 4.88
N ASN A 114 -44.37 63.28 5.97
CA ASN A 114 -44.43 64.24 7.08
C ASN A 114 -44.01 65.64 6.64
N LYS A 115 -43.02 65.75 5.74
CA LYS A 115 -42.63 67.02 5.14
C LYS A 115 -43.78 67.63 4.33
N ALA A 116 -44.38 66.86 3.43
CA ALA A 116 -45.52 67.31 2.62
C ALA A 116 -46.75 67.71 3.46
N LEU A 117 -46.95 67.09 4.63
CA LEU A 117 -48.02 67.43 5.56
C LEU A 117 -47.68 68.63 6.46
N LYS A 118 -46.40 68.95 6.66
CA LYS A 118 -45.94 70.10 7.46
C LYS A 118 -45.86 71.39 6.63
N GLU A 119 -45.66 71.25 5.33
CA GLU A 119 -45.66 72.36 4.35
C GLU A 119 -47.07 72.70 3.83
N ARG A 120 -48.12 72.05 4.35
CA ARG A 120 -49.54 72.24 4.00
C ARG A 120 -50.28 72.84 5.17
#